data_AF-A0A2L0MZ90-F1
#
_entry.id   AF-A0A2L0MZ90-F1
#
_cell.length_a   1.000
_cell.length_b   1.000
_cell.length_c   1.000
_cell.angle_alpha   90.00
_cell.angle_beta   90.00
_cell.angle_gamma   90.00
#
_symmetry.space_group_name_H-M   'P 1'
#
loop_
_entity.id
_entity.type
_entity.pdbx_description
1 polymer ?
#
loop_
_entity_poly.entity_id
_entity_poly.type
_entity_poly.pdbx_seq_one_letter_code
_entity_poly.pdbx_strand_id
1 'polypeptide(L)'
;MPRPPRFDESQLLDAATRLAAEAGPAAVTMAAVAKAAGAPSGSLYHRFPHRPALLAALWLRTVEDFQATWLEALDTPGDPATAGTAAARAAVAWCRRNPLRAVLLSYGPDDFGRAEWPAEQAGRADRGNARIRAAVAAFTRRLDATAPVDAARVTLALVDLPLAIARRHLRAGATLPPYAEELAESTALRLLAP
;
A
#
# COMPACT_ATOMS: atom_id res chain seq x y z
N MET A 1 -0.52 23.83 -29.62
CA MET A 1 -0.23 22.90 -28.51
C MET A 1 -1.51 22.68 -27.70
N PRO A 2 -1.91 21.44 -27.39
CA PRO A 2 -3.06 21.18 -26.52
C PRO A 2 -2.77 21.73 -25.12
N ARG A 3 -3.71 22.50 -24.55
CA ARG A 3 -3.60 22.97 -23.17
C ARG A 3 -3.64 21.74 -22.26
N PRO A 4 -2.68 21.54 -21.34
CA PRO A 4 -2.73 20.41 -20.43
C PRO A 4 -4.07 20.44 -19.68
N PRO A 5 -4.73 19.29 -19.51
CA PRO A 5 -6.02 19.24 -18.84
C PRO A 5 -5.88 19.86 -17.45
N ARG A 6 -6.78 20.79 -17.12
CA ARG A 6 -6.68 21.60 -15.89
C ARG A 6 -6.77 20.79 -14.59
N PHE A 7 -7.24 19.56 -14.70
CA PHE A 7 -7.33 18.57 -13.63
C PHE A 7 -6.88 17.22 -14.20
N ASP A 8 -5.71 16.73 -13.80
CA ASP A 8 -5.25 15.39 -14.17
C ASP A 8 -5.73 14.32 -13.17
N GLU A 9 -5.49 13.06 -13.52
CA GLU A 9 -5.88 11.93 -12.69
C GLU A 9 -5.22 11.96 -11.30
N SER A 10 -3.95 12.38 -11.23
CA SER A 10 -3.19 12.44 -9.98
C SER A 10 -3.82 13.41 -8.99
N GLN A 11 -4.19 14.61 -9.45
CA GLN A 11 -4.81 15.63 -8.60
C GLN A 11 -6.15 15.17 -8.02
N LEU A 12 -6.95 14.46 -8.80
CA LEU A 12 -8.23 13.91 -8.35
C LEU A 12 -8.02 12.80 -7.33
N LEU A 13 -7.07 11.90 -7.58
CA LEU A 13 -6.74 10.85 -6.64
C LEU A 13 -6.08 11.40 -5.37
N ASP A 14 -5.35 12.51 -5.40
CA ASP A 14 -4.79 13.17 -4.21
C ASP A 14 -5.89 13.75 -3.32
N ALA A 15 -6.90 14.37 -3.93
CA ALA A 15 -8.09 14.79 -3.19
C ALA A 15 -8.83 13.59 -2.58
N ALA A 16 -8.95 12.48 -3.32
CA ALA A 16 -9.56 11.26 -2.82
C ALA A 16 -8.75 10.60 -1.69
N THR A 17 -7.42 10.62 -1.76
CA THR A 17 -6.52 10.14 -0.70
C THR A 17 -6.75 10.91 0.60
N ARG A 18 -6.85 12.25 0.55
CA ARG A 18 -7.13 13.07 1.75
C ARG A 18 -8.45 12.68 2.40
N LEU A 19 -9.52 12.60 1.60
CA LEU A 19 -10.85 12.21 2.09
C LEU A 19 -10.83 10.80 2.71
N ALA A 20 -10.18 9.84 2.06
CA ALA A 20 -10.07 8.47 2.57
C ALA A 20 -9.25 8.39 3.87
N ALA A 21 -8.17 9.17 3.98
CA ALA A 21 -7.33 9.19 5.17
C ALA A 21 -8.04 9.85 6.36
N GLU A 22 -8.83 10.89 6.12
CA GLU A 22 -9.53 11.66 7.17
C GLU A 22 -10.81 10.98 7.64
N ALA A 23 -11.61 10.44 6.72
CA ALA A 23 -12.98 9.98 7.01
C ALA A 23 -13.29 8.57 6.45
N GLY A 24 -12.27 7.86 5.97
CA GLY A 24 -12.39 6.49 5.48
C GLY A 24 -12.93 6.36 4.04
N PRO A 25 -12.93 5.15 3.48
CA PRO A 25 -13.32 4.89 2.08
C PRO A 25 -14.76 5.32 1.75
N ALA A 26 -15.66 5.28 2.73
CA ALA A 26 -17.06 5.71 2.58
C ALA A 26 -17.18 7.20 2.22
N ALA A 27 -16.27 8.05 2.73
CA ALA A 27 -16.27 9.49 2.47
C ALA A 27 -15.85 9.84 1.02
N VAL A 28 -15.19 8.90 0.32
CA VAL A 28 -14.79 9.09 -1.08
C VAL A 28 -16.00 8.91 -1.99
N THR A 29 -16.73 10.00 -2.21
CA THR A 29 -17.82 10.08 -3.17
C THR A 29 -17.41 10.92 -4.38
N MET A 30 -18.08 10.72 -5.53
CA MET A 30 -17.81 11.51 -6.73
C MET A 30 -17.95 13.01 -6.46
N ALA A 31 -19.01 13.42 -5.76
CA ALA A 31 -19.24 14.82 -5.43
C ALA A 31 -18.18 15.37 -4.45
N ALA A 32 -17.82 14.60 -3.41
CA ALA A 32 -16.81 15.03 -2.44
C ALA A 32 -15.43 15.20 -3.10
N VAL A 33 -15.03 14.28 -3.98
CA VAL A 33 -13.74 14.38 -4.69
C VAL A 33 -13.74 15.54 -5.66
N ALA A 34 -14.80 15.74 -6.46
CA ALA A 34 -14.89 16.89 -7.35
C ALA A 34 -14.79 18.21 -6.58
N LYS A 35 -15.52 18.33 -5.46
CA LYS A 35 -15.47 19.49 -4.57
C LYS A 35 -14.07 19.69 -3.97
N ALA A 36 -13.46 18.64 -3.42
CA ALA A 36 -12.15 18.71 -2.77
C ALA A 36 -11.00 18.99 -3.76
N ALA A 37 -11.14 18.59 -5.03
CA ALA A 37 -10.19 18.89 -6.09
C ALA A 37 -10.45 20.25 -6.75
N GLY A 38 -11.57 20.91 -6.47
CA GLY A 38 -12.00 22.12 -7.19
C GLY A 38 -12.32 21.86 -8.68
N ALA A 39 -12.58 20.61 -9.04
CA ALA A 39 -12.81 20.18 -10.41
C ALA A 39 -14.32 20.20 -10.74
N PRO A 40 -14.71 20.60 -11.97
CA PRO A 40 -16.08 20.37 -12.44
C PRO A 40 -16.41 18.87 -12.41
N SER A 41 -17.63 18.51 -12.01
CA SER A 41 -18.05 17.10 -11.94
C SER A 41 -17.76 16.33 -13.24
N GLY A 42 -17.99 16.96 -14.40
CA GLY A 42 -17.70 16.34 -15.71
C GLY A 42 -16.23 15.94 -15.90
N SER A 43 -15.28 16.68 -15.33
CA SER A 43 -13.85 16.33 -15.40
C SER A 43 -13.51 15.07 -14.61
N LEU A 44 -14.19 14.84 -13.48
CA LEU A 44 -14.06 13.63 -12.67
C LEU A 44 -14.72 12.45 -13.37
N TYR A 45 -15.97 12.59 -13.85
CA TYR A 45 -16.68 11.52 -14.55
C TYR A 45 -16.02 11.08 -15.85
N HIS A 46 -15.32 11.98 -16.54
CA HIS A 46 -14.53 11.64 -17.72
C HIS A 46 -13.39 10.65 -17.40
N ARG A 47 -12.82 10.69 -16.19
CA ARG A 47 -11.69 9.83 -15.78
C ARG A 47 -12.18 8.60 -15.02
N PHE A 48 -13.16 8.79 -14.15
CA PHE A 48 -13.75 7.74 -13.36
C PHE A 48 -15.25 7.73 -13.63
N PRO A 49 -15.76 6.81 -14.48
CA PRO A 49 -17.16 6.81 -14.90
C PRO A 49 -18.12 6.60 -13.73
N HIS A 50 -17.68 5.96 -12.66
CA HIS A 50 -18.46 5.71 -11.44
C HIS A 50 -17.56 5.56 -10.21
N ARG A 51 -18.17 5.63 -9.03
CA ARG A 51 -17.46 5.55 -7.73
C ARG A 51 -16.60 4.28 -7.59
N PRO A 52 -17.06 3.06 -7.95
CA PRO A 52 -16.19 1.89 -7.88
C PRO A 52 -14.90 2.00 -8.69
N ALA A 53 -14.92 2.64 -9.88
CA ALA A 53 -13.72 2.86 -10.67
C ALA A 53 -12.73 3.83 -9.99
N LEU A 54 -13.25 4.88 -9.35
CA LEU A 54 -12.46 5.82 -8.56
C LEU A 54 -11.81 5.14 -7.34
N LEU A 55 -12.55 4.33 -6.59
CA LEU A 55 -12.03 3.62 -5.42
C LEU A 55 -10.98 2.57 -5.81
N ALA A 56 -11.23 1.83 -6.90
CA ALA A 56 -10.27 0.87 -7.43
C ALA A 56 -8.96 1.56 -7.84
N ALA A 57 -9.04 2.68 -8.57
CA ALA A 57 -7.87 3.45 -8.96
C ALA A 57 -7.10 4.01 -7.75
N LEU A 58 -7.82 4.52 -6.73
CA LEU A 58 -7.23 5.02 -5.49
C LEU A 58 -6.49 3.92 -4.72
N TRP A 59 -7.11 2.75 -4.58
CA TRP A 59 -6.50 1.59 -3.94
C TRP A 59 -5.28 1.10 -4.72
N LEU A 60 -5.41 0.89 -6.03
CA LEU A 60 -4.32 0.42 -6.89
C LEU A 60 -3.13 1.37 -6.87
N ARG A 61 -3.35 2.68 -7.03
CA ARG A 61 -2.29 3.68 -6.92
C ARG A 61 -1.55 3.56 -5.60
N THR A 62 -2.26 3.28 -4.51
CA THR A 62 -1.68 3.15 -3.17
C THR A 62 -0.89 1.85 -3.00
N VAL A 63 -1.54 0.72 -3.26
CA VAL A 63 -0.96 -0.61 -2.98
C VAL A 63 0.18 -0.94 -3.93
N GLU A 64 0.12 -0.54 -5.20
CA GLU A 64 1.14 -0.93 -6.19
C GLU A 64 2.46 -0.21 -5.98
N ASP A 65 2.42 1.06 -5.62
CA ASP A 65 3.63 1.84 -5.29
C ASP A 65 4.28 1.33 -3.99
N PHE A 66 3.47 0.95 -3.00
CA PHE A 66 3.96 0.28 -1.80
C PHE A 66 4.61 -1.07 -2.15
N GLN A 67 3.91 -1.90 -2.92
CA GLN A 67 4.39 -3.21 -3.36
C GLN A 67 5.67 -3.09 -4.19
N ALA A 68 5.76 -2.11 -5.09
CA ALA A 68 6.95 -1.86 -5.88
C ALA A 68 8.15 -1.51 -5.00
N THR A 69 7.98 -0.56 -4.06
CA THR A 69 9.04 -0.16 -3.11
C THR A 69 9.50 -1.36 -2.26
N TRP A 70 8.56 -2.17 -1.78
CA TRP A 70 8.85 -3.33 -0.94
C TRP A 70 9.56 -4.44 -1.72
N LEU A 71 9.11 -4.72 -2.95
CA LEU A 71 9.73 -5.72 -3.82
C LEU A 71 11.15 -5.33 -4.21
N GLU A 72 11.37 -4.06 -4.56
CA GLU A 72 12.71 -3.54 -4.86
C GLU A 72 13.66 -3.74 -3.67
N ALA A 73 13.19 -3.48 -2.45
CA ALA A 73 13.98 -3.70 -1.25
C ALA A 73 14.23 -5.19 -0.95
N LEU A 74 13.27 -6.08 -1.22
CA LEU A 74 13.44 -7.53 -1.05
C LEU A 74 14.39 -8.15 -2.09
N ASP A 75 14.56 -7.50 -3.25
CA ASP A 75 15.51 -7.88 -4.29
C ASP A 75 16.93 -7.34 -4.02
N THR A 76 17.19 -6.73 -2.85
CA THR A 76 18.52 -6.28 -2.43
C THR A 76 19.53 -7.45 -2.51
N PRO A 77 20.68 -7.27 -3.21
CA PRO A 77 21.71 -8.31 -3.28
C PRO A 77 22.31 -8.62 -1.90
N GLY A 78 22.56 -9.90 -1.63
CA GLY A 78 23.20 -10.34 -0.39
C GLY A 78 22.56 -11.60 0.19
N ASP A 79 22.85 -11.84 1.47
CA ASP A 79 22.21 -12.92 2.22
C ASP A 79 20.69 -12.63 2.40
N PRO A 80 19.86 -13.67 2.57
CA PRO A 80 18.42 -13.47 2.72
C PRO A 80 18.04 -12.58 3.92
N ALA A 81 18.76 -12.63 5.04
CA ALA A 81 18.42 -11.82 6.20
C ALA A 81 18.58 -10.32 5.89
N THR A 82 19.67 -9.92 5.22
CA THR A 82 19.89 -8.54 4.76
C THR A 82 18.76 -8.05 3.83
N ALA A 83 18.32 -8.87 2.88
CA ALA A 83 17.21 -8.51 2.00
C ALA A 83 15.88 -8.40 2.75
N GLY A 84 15.64 -9.28 3.72
CA GLY A 84 14.42 -9.28 4.53
C GLY A 84 14.32 -8.06 5.45
N THR A 85 15.43 -7.69 6.11
CA THR A 85 15.50 -6.50 6.95
C THR A 85 15.38 -5.22 6.12
N ALA A 86 15.97 -5.17 4.93
CA ALA A 86 15.78 -4.08 3.97
C ALA A 86 14.31 -3.91 3.56
N ALA A 87 13.60 -5.00 3.25
CA ALA A 87 12.18 -4.97 2.91
C ALA A 87 11.30 -4.48 4.08
N ALA A 88 11.56 -4.97 5.29
CA ALA A 88 10.87 -4.54 6.51
C ALA A 88 11.08 -3.04 6.78
N ARG A 89 12.31 -2.56 6.65
CA ARG A 89 12.66 -1.14 6.79
C ARG A 89 11.97 -0.29 5.71
N ALA A 90 11.99 -0.75 4.46
CA ALA A 90 11.40 -0.05 3.33
C ALA A 90 9.88 0.12 3.46
N ALA A 91 9.17 -0.88 4.02
CA ALA A 91 7.74 -0.77 4.30
C ALA A 91 7.43 0.40 5.25
N VAL A 92 8.14 0.50 6.38
CA VAL A 92 7.94 1.59 7.34
C VAL A 92 8.37 2.94 6.76
N ALA A 93 9.51 2.98 6.05
CA ALA A 93 9.99 4.20 5.41
C ALA A 93 9.01 4.71 4.33
N TRP A 94 8.36 3.81 3.59
CA TRP A 94 7.29 4.18 2.65
C TRP A 94 6.11 4.79 3.39
N CYS A 95 5.69 4.21 4.51
CA CYS A 95 4.61 4.77 5.33
C CYS A 95 4.94 6.17 5.86
N ARG A 96 6.19 6.40 6.28
CA ARG A 96 6.66 7.72 6.72
C ARG A 96 6.61 8.76 5.60
N ARG A 97 7.03 8.40 4.39
CA ARG A 97 7.00 9.30 3.22
C ARG A 97 5.59 9.56 2.71
N ASN A 98 4.67 8.62 2.93
CA ASN A 98 3.32 8.65 2.38
C ASN A 98 2.23 8.49 3.46
N PRO A 99 2.19 9.34 4.51
CA PRO A 99 1.38 9.08 5.70
C PRO A 99 -0.11 8.93 5.39
N LEU A 100 -0.68 9.78 4.52
CA LEU A 100 -2.09 9.68 4.12
C LEU A 100 -2.40 8.38 3.38
N ARG A 101 -1.57 8.00 2.40
CA ARG A 101 -1.74 6.74 1.65
C ARG A 101 -1.49 5.52 2.54
N ALA A 102 -0.62 5.63 3.53
CA ALA A 102 -0.40 4.57 4.51
C ALA A 102 -1.62 4.33 5.42
N VAL A 103 -2.46 5.35 5.69
CA VAL A 103 -3.75 5.15 6.36
C VAL A 103 -4.64 4.21 5.52
N LEU A 104 -4.65 4.37 4.19
CA LEU A 104 -5.47 3.54 3.31
C LEU A 104 -5.08 2.05 3.40
N LEU A 105 -3.80 1.72 3.59
CA LEU A 105 -3.33 0.33 3.81
C LEU A 105 -3.82 -0.30 5.13
N SER A 106 -4.44 0.49 6.03
CA SER A 106 -5.08 -0.03 7.24
C SER A 106 -6.49 -0.56 7.00
N TYR A 107 -7.02 -0.32 5.79
CA TYR A 107 -8.24 -0.90 5.25
C TYR A 107 -7.89 -2.04 4.29
N GLY A 108 -8.87 -2.89 3.99
CA GLY A 108 -8.78 -3.88 2.93
C GLY A 108 -9.36 -3.36 1.61
N PRO A 109 -9.10 -4.06 0.49
CA PRO A 109 -9.74 -3.76 -0.79
C PRO A 109 -11.28 -3.84 -0.70
N ASP A 110 -11.83 -4.67 0.18
CA ASP A 110 -13.28 -4.80 0.39
C ASP A 110 -13.90 -3.52 0.96
N ASP A 111 -13.19 -2.79 1.83
CA ASP A 111 -13.63 -1.48 2.32
C ASP A 111 -13.70 -0.44 1.18
N PHE A 112 -12.91 -0.65 0.11
CA PHE A 112 -12.95 0.12 -1.14
C PHE A 112 -13.94 -0.44 -2.17
N GLY A 113 -14.83 -1.34 -1.79
CA GLY A 113 -15.89 -1.87 -2.64
C GLY A 113 -15.39 -2.84 -3.71
N ARG A 114 -14.41 -3.69 -3.36
CA ARG A 114 -13.76 -4.66 -4.27
C ARG A 114 -14.74 -5.44 -5.16
N ALA A 115 -15.88 -5.84 -4.62
CA ALA A 115 -16.90 -6.62 -5.34
C ALA A 115 -17.48 -5.89 -6.57
N GLU A 116 -17.42 -4.56 -6.59
CA GLU A 116 -17.99 -3.71 -7.65
C GLU A 116 -16.90 -3.14 -8.59
N TRP A 117 -15.63 -3.49 -8.39
CA TRP A 117 -14.56 -2.97 -9.22
C TRP A 117 -14.70 -3.45 -10.67
N PRO A 118 -14.32 -2.62 -11.67
CA PRO A 118 -14.25 -3.12 -13.03
C PRO A 118 -13.20 -4.23 -13.13
N ALA A 119 -13.45 -5.19 -14.02
CA ALA A 119 -12.70 -6.45 -14.10
C ALA A 119 -11.20 -6.26 -14.31
N GLU A 120 -10.81 -5.24 -15.06
CA GLU A 120 -9.40 -4.90 -15.31
C GLU A 120 -8.67 -4.55 -13.99
N GLN A 121 -9.26 -3.69 -13.17
CA GLN A 121 -8.69 -3.24 -11.91
C GLN A 121 -8.67 -4.36 -10.87
N ALA A 122 -9.74 -5.17 -10.81
CA ALA A 122 -9.78 -6.37 -9.97
C ALA A 122 -8.65 -7.34 -10.35
N GLY A 123 -8.49 -7.65 -11.64
CA GLY A 123 -7.42 -8.52 -12.13
C GLY A 123 -6.02 -7.93 -11.89
N ARG A 124 -5.86 -6.61 -11.99
CA ARG A 124 -4.60 -5.91 -11.67
C ARG A 124 -4.24 -6.05 -10.19
N ALA A 125 -5.19 -5.88 -9.28
CA ALA A 125 -4.99 -6.11 -7.85
C ALA A 125 -4.62 -7.57 -7.54
N ASP A 126 -5.27 -8.54 -8.19
CA ASP A 126 -4.97 -9.96 -7.99
C ASP A 126 -3.56 -10.33 -8.44
N ARG A 127 -3.10 -9.77 -9.57
CA ARG A 127 -1.72 -9.95 -10.05
C ARG A 127 -0.70 -9.36 -9.07
N GLY A 128 -0.96 -8.15 -8.55
CA GLY A 128 -0.11 -7.54 -7.52
C GLY A 128 0.00 -8.41 -6.26
N ASN A 129 -1.14 -8.88 -5.76
CA ASN A 129 -1.18 -9.77 -4.58
C ASN A 129 -0.49 -11.11 -4.84
N ALA A 130 -0.66 -11.70 -6.03
CA ALA A 130 0.03 -12.92 -6.42
C ALA A 130 1.55 -12.73 -6.48
N ARG A 131 2.03 -11.58 -6.96
CA ARG A 131 3.46 -11.24 -6.99
C ARG A 131 4.06 -11.17 -5.59
N ILE A 132 3.36 -10.53 -4.64
CA ILE A 132 3.81 -10.49 -3.23
C ILE A 132 3.85 -11.88 -2.61
N ARG A 133 2.80 -12.70 -2.78
CA ARG A 133 2.79 -14.08 -2.28
C ARG A 133 3.93 -14.91 -2.87
N ALA A 134 4.18 -14.78 -4.17
CA ALA A 134 5.28 -15.47 -4.84
C ALA A 134 6.65 -15.03 -4.30
N ALA A 135 6.84 -13.73 -4.05
CA ALA A 135 8.07 -13.18 -3.50
C ALA A 135 8.33 -13.70 -2.07
N VAL A 136 7.32 -13.69 -1.19
CA VAL A 136 7.42 -14.25 0.16
C VAL A 136 7.72 -15.75 0.13
N ALA A 137 7.06 -16.51 -0.74
CA ALA A 137 7.31 -17.94 -0.88
C ALA A 137 8.73 -18.24 -1.41
N ALA A 138 9.22 -17.44 -2.36
CA ALA A 138 10.59 -17.54 -2.87
C ALA A 138 11.62 -17.19 -1.80
N PHE A 139 11.36 -16.16 -1.00
CA PHE A 139 12.20 -15.76 0.11
C PHE A 139 12.25 -16.82 1.22
N THR A 140 11.10 -17.44 1.55
CA THR A 140 11.03 -18.55 2.51
C THR A 140 11.90 -19.73 2.06
N ARG A 141 11.88 -20.08 0.76
CA ARG A 141 12.76 -21.10 0.19
C ARG A 141 14.25 -20.71 0.24
N ARG A 142 14.58 -19.43 0.01
CA ARG A 142 15.96 -18.93 0.11
C ARG A 142 16.54 -19.01 1.53
N LEU A 143 15.68 -18.99 2.55
CA LEU A 143 16.07 -19.18 3.94
C LEU A 143 16.25 -20.64 4.36
N ASP A 144 15.99 -21.59 3.46
CA ASP A 144 15.92 -23.03 3.78
C ASP A 144 14.96 -23.34 4.94
N ALA A 145 13.93 -22.51 5.09
CA ALA A 145 12.95 -22.60 6.16
C ALA A 145 11.80 -23.52 5.71
N THR A 146 11.75 -24.73 6.28
CA THR A 146 10.95 -25.86 5.78
C THR A 146 9.77 -26.23 6.66
N ALA A 147 9.71 -25.73 7.90
CA ALA A 147 8.60 -26.01 8.80
C ALA A 147 7.36 -25.20 8.38
N PRO A 148 6.12 -25.72 8.55
CA PRO A 148 4.91 -24.96 8.25
C PRO A 148 4.81 -23.60 8.97
N VAL A 149 5.40 -23.50 10.17
CA VAL A 149 5.46 -22.26 10.96
C VAL A 149 6.39 -21.21 10.33
N ASP A 150 7.35 -21.62 9.51
CA ASP A 150 8.34 -20.71 8.93
C ASP A 150 7.73 -19.75 7.92
N ALA A 151 6.82 -20.23 7.08
CA ALA A 151 6.11 -19.37 6.12
C ALA A 151 5.31 -18.27 6.84
N ALA A 152 4.67 -18.62 7.96
CA ALA A 152 3.97 -17.66 8.81
C ALA A 152 4.95 -16.68 9.48
N ARG A 153 6.07 -17.17 10.01
CA ARG A 153 7.13 -16.36 10.62
C ARG A 153 7.74 -15.35 9.64
N VAL A 154 8.02 -15.78 8.40
CA VAL A 154 8.55 -14.92 7.33
C VAL A 154 7.52 -13.86 6.93
N THR A 155 6.25 -14.24 6.77
CA THR A 155 5.17 -13.29 6.45
C THR A 155 5.00 -12.26 7.56
N LEU A 156 5.03 -12.72 8.82
CA LEU A 156 4.97 -11.87 10.00
C LEU A 156 6.11 -10.85 10.02
N ALA A 157 7.34 -11.31 9.77
CA ALA A 157 8.55 -10.49 9.76
C ALA A 157 8.56 -9.44 8.64
N LEU A 158 8.15 -9.83 7.42
CA LEU A 158 8.33 -9.00 6.24
C LEU A 158 7.12 -8.11 5.89
N VAL A 159 5.92 -8.50 6.32
CA VAL A 159 4.66 -7.86 5.90
C VAL A 159 3.88 -7.35 7.11
N ASP A 160 3.51 -8.24 8.03
CA ASP A 160 2.54 -7.90 9.06
C ASP A 160 3.11 -6.94 10.10
N LEU A 161 4.29 -7.23 10.65
CA LEU A 161 4.90 -6.41 11.70
C LEU A 161 5.29 -5.00 11.22
N PRO A 162 5.97 -4.81 10.06
CA PRO A 162 6.27 -3.48 9.56
C PRO A 162 5.01 -2.61 9.38
N LEU A 163 3.95 -3.18 8.80
CA LEU A 163 2.68 -2.47 8.64
C LEU A 163 1.98 -2.24 9.98
N ALA A 164 2.07 -3.16 10.95
CA ALA A 164 1.50 -2.98 12.29
C ALA A 164 2.20 -1.85 13.07
N ILE A 165 3.54 -1.75 12.97
CA ILE A 165 4.33 -0.65 13.52
C ILE A 165 3.79 0.68 12.98
N ALA A 166 3.64 0.80 11.65
CA ALA A 166 3.12 2.03 11.04
C ALA A 166 1.67 2.32 11.46
N ARG A 167 0.79 1.33 11.36
CA ARG A 167 -0.65 1.43 11.63
C ARG A 167 -0.95 1.94 13.04
N ARG A 168 -0.18 1.51 14.04
CA ARG A 168 -0.36 1.92 15.44
C ARG A 168 -0.33 3.45 15.60
N HIS A 169 0.57 4.11 14.89
CA HIS A 169 0.75 5.56 14.98
C HIS A 169 -0.20 6.31 14.04
N LEU A 170 -0.38 5.81 12.83
CA LEU A 170 -1.24 6.45 11.82
C LEU A 170 -2.72 6.51 12.26
N ARG A 171 -3.24 5.47 12.90
CA ARG A 171 -4.62 5.48 13.45
C ARG A 171 -4.81 6.48 14.59
N ALA A 172 -3.73 6.82 15.30
CA ALA A 172 -3.75 7.81 16.37
C ALA A 172 -3.55 9.25 15.85
N GLY A 173 -3.44 9.46 14.54
CA GLY A 173 -3.06 10.75 13.95
C GLY A 173 -1.64 11.19 14.33
N ALA A 174 -0.81 10.26 14.81
CA ALA A 174 0.52 10.54 15.32
C ALA A 174 1.58 10.36 14.23
N THR A 175 2.69 11.07 14.37
CA THR A 175 3.87 10.83 13.54
C THR A 175 4.55 9.52 13.93
N LEU A 176 5.14 8.84 12.95
CA LEU A 176 5.97 7.66 13.20
C LEU A 176 7.18 8.06 14.05
N PRO A 177 7.51 7.33 15.14
CA PRO A 177 8.66 7.65 15.97
C PRO A 177 9.96 7.53 15.15
N PRO A 178 11.02 8.30 15.44
CA PRO A 178 12.27 8.28 14.64
C PRO A 178 12.90 6.89 14.49
N TYR A 179 12.69 6.00 15.48
CA TYR A 179 13.22 4.63 15.50
C TYR A 179 12.36 3.61 14.74
N ALA A 180 11.24 3.99 14.11
CA ALA A 180 10.27 3.03 13.56
C ALA A 180 10.88 2.09 12.51
N GLU A 181 11.73 2.64 11.63
CA GLU A 181 12.47 1.90 10.62
C GLU A 181 13.46 0.90 11.25
N GLU A 182 14.22 1.33 12.25
CA GLU A 182 15.18 0.48 12.99
C GLU A 182 14.47 -0.60 13.81
N LEU A 183 13.28 -0.30 14.35
CA LEU A 183 12.44 -1.27 15.03
C LEU A 183 11.97 -2.36 14.06
N ALA A 184 11.48 -2.00 12.87
CA ALA A 184 11.09 -2.99 11.88
C ALA A 184 12.27 -3.87 11.44
N GLU A 185 13.42 -3.24 11.19
CA GLU A 185 14.65 -3.93 10.80
C GLU A 185 15.11 -4.94 11.86
N SER A 186 15.25 -4.51 13.11
CA SER A 186 15.71 -5.35 14.22
C SER A 186 14.74 -6.46 14.58
N THR A 187 13.42 -6.23 14.44
CA THR A 187 12.40 -7.26 14.69
C THR A 187 12.40 -8.30 13.58
N ALA A 188 12.51 -7.87 12.31
CA ALA A 188 12.64 -8.78 11.18
C ALA A 188 13.91 -9.64 11.32
N LEU A 189 15.06 -9.05 11.65
CA LEU A 189 16.31 -9.78 11.84
C LEU A 189 16.15 -10.93 12.87
N ARG A 190 15.50 -10.66 14.00
CA ARG A 190 15.28 -11.66 15.06
C ARG A 190 14.34 -12.79 14.63
N LEU A 191 13.36 -12.50 13.77
CA LEU A 191 12.40 -13.49 13.30
C LEU A 191 12.91 -14.31 12.12
N LEU A 192 13.81 -13.75 11.32
CA LEU A 192 14.44 -14.42 10.18
C LEU A 192 15.69 -15.20 10.57
N ALA A 193 16.16 -15.06 11.81
CA ALA A 193 17.22 -15.90 12.35
C ALA A 193 16.77 -17.38 12.36
N PRO A 194 17.65 -18.32 12.01
CA PRO A 194 17.35 -19.75 11.96
C PRO A 194 16.81 -20.28 13.28
#